data_AF-A0A2N1UE16-F1
#
_entry.id   AF-A0A2N1UE16-F1
#
_cell.length_a   1.000
_cell.length_b   1.000
_cell.length_c   1.000
_cell.angle_alpha   90.00
_cell.angle_beta   90.00
_cell.angle_gamma   90.00
#
_symmetry.space_group_name_H-M   'P 1'
#
loop_
_entity.id
_entity.type
_entity.pdbx_description
1 polymer ?
#
loop_
_entity_poly.entity_id
_entity_poly.type
_entity_poly.pdbx_seq_one_letter_code
_entity_poly.pdbx_strand_id
1 'polypeptide(L)'
;MSASGEKSSFVGPVFSRKKSLLSMQQYATSQGVSTGVVQECAKLGVVQVRKHKDKTYIVDLPLDIYKGISQQDEQKPEPLDTAAQAERISKLMSKILQPPKHSQPLSPEPPITIPDLHLFAQEENQADSESADSMEPRLGGFRISLARKIIDAIKIVSVWRIVSVVATVALFVSIGAYQMVSIDRNLQKQKLQQAYSNIQKLMEEYDNTRQRARLYELDMMSWQSEAQRNQKTLANLQIELQQTREKLFQARRDLVDTQQYNAETLRMLNEQINEITGRIQQNKTGR
;
A
#
# COMPACT_ATOMS: atom_id res chain seq x y z
N MET A 1 44.17 -8.44 21.60
CA MET A 1 42.70 -8.39 21.50
C MET A 1 42.37 -7.64 20.22
N SER A 2 42.03 -8.38 19.16
CA SER A 2 41.79 -7.86 17.81
C SER A 2 40.30 -7.54 17.65
N ALA A 3 39.96 -6.26 17.46
CA ALA A 3 38.63 -5.85 17.05
C ALA A 3 38.65 -5.66 15.53
N SER A 4 38.17 -6.67 14.82
CA SER A 4 37.92 -6.64 13.37
C SER A 4 36.64 -5.84 13.13
N GLY A 5 36.78 -4.57 12.73
CA GLY A 5 35.67 -3.74 12.28
C GLY A 5 35.37 -4.00 10.81
N GLU A 6 34.32 -4.74 10.53
CA GLU A 6 33.72 -4.84 9.19
C GLU A 6 33.21 -3.47 8.75
N LYS A 7 33.88 -2.87 7.76
CA LYS A 7 33.36 -1.72 7.04
C LYS A 7 32.37 -2.22 5.99
N SER A 8 31.07 -2.17 6.30
CA SER A 8 30.02 -2.32 5.31
C SER A 8 30.12 -1.17 4.29
N SER A 9 30.74 -1.42 3.14
CA SER A 9 30.74 -0.49 2.02
C SER A 9 29.32 -0.40 1.48
N PHE A 10 28.58 0.62 1.91
CA PHE A 10 27.31 0.99 1.31
C PHE A 10 27.60 1.46 -0.12
N VAL A 11 27.44 0.55 -1.08
CA VAL A 11 27.50 0.87 -2.51
C VAL A 11 26.23 1.65 -2.84
N GLY A 12 26.26 2.95 -2.57
CA GLY A 12 25.22 3.85 -3.04
C GLY A 12 25.16 3.79 -4.57
N PRO A 13 23.98 4.00 -5.19
CA PRO A 13 23.82 3.91 -6.63
C PRO A 13 24.81 4.82 -7.34
N VAL A 14 25.74 4.19 -8.06
CA VAL A 14 26.80 4.87 -8.82
C VAL A 14 26.13 5.64 -9.95
N PHE A 15 25.99 6.95 -9.74
CA PHE A 15 25.46 7.87 -10.75
C PHE A 15 26.41 7.90 -11.94
N SER A 16 25.98 7.35 -13.07
CA SER A 16 26.74 7.44 -14.31
C SER A 16 26.70 8.89 -14.81
N ARG A 17 27.79 9.63 -14.53
CA ARG A 17 27.99 11.04 -14.96
C ARG A 17 27.94 11.28 -16.48
N LYS A 18 27.72 10.23 -17.28
CA LYS A 18 27.68 10.29 -18.74
C LYS A 18 26.30 10.66 -19.31
N LYS A 19 25.23 10.68 -18.51
CA LYS A 19 23.90 11.11 -18.98
C LYS A 19 23.69 12.61 -18.72
N SER A 20 23.29 13.33 -19.78
CA SER A 20 22.89 14.74 -19.68
C SER A 20 21.69 14.87 -18.74
N LEU A 21 21.79 15.75 -17.74
CA LEU A 21 20.69 16.06 -16.83
C LEU A 21 19.63 16.87 -17.59
N LEU A 22 18.42 16.33 -17.72
CA LEU A 22 17.32 17.03 -18.38
C LEU A 22 16.61 17.95 -17.38
N SER A 23 16.27 19.16 -17.82
CA SER A 23 15.37 20.02 -17.05
C SER A 23 13.97 19.42 -17.00
N MET A 24 13.17 19.82 -16.02
CA MET A 24 11.78 19.34 -15.87
C MET A 24 10.95 19.55 -17.13
N GLN A 25 11.15 20.68 -17.81
CA GLN A 25 10.44 21.01 -19.05
C GLN A 25 10.95 20.17 -20.23
N GLN A 26 12.25 19.92 -20.34
CA GLN A 26 12.80 19.07 -21.41
C GLN A 26 12.33 17.62 -21.27
N TYR A 27 12.29 17.11 -20.04
CA TYR A 27 11.76 15.79 -19.75
C TYR A 27 10.28 15.69 -20.10
N ALA A 28 9.48 16.66 -19.66
CA ALA A 28 8.05 16.75 -19.96
C ALA A 28 7.80 16.72 -21.49
N THR A 29 8.52 17.55 -22.24
CA THR A 29 8.44 17.56 -23.71
C THR A 29 8.89 16.22 -24.33
N SER A 30 9.97 15.61 -23.83
CA SER A 30 10.48 14.33 -24.38
C SER A 30 9.52 13.15 -24.17
N GLN A 31 8.73 13.19 -23.09
CA GLN A 31 7.76 12.15 -22.74
C GLN A 31 6.34 12.50 -23.20
N GLY A 32 6.12 13.68 -23.79
CA GLY A 32 4.80 14.13 -24.21
C GLY A 32 3.82 14.39 -23.04
N VAL A 33 4.32 14.73 -21.86
CA VAL A 33 3.52 14.98 -20.65
C VAL A 33 3.65 16.44 -20.19
N SER A 34 2.70 16.92 -19.38
CA SER A 34 2.79 18.26 -18.81
C SER A 34 3.76 18.29 -17.62
N THR A 35 4.36 19.45 -17.35
CA THR A 35 5.27 19.64 -16.20
C THR A 35 4.58 19.39 -14.86
N GLY A 36 3.28 19.64 -14.76
CA GLY A 36 2.47 19.34 -13.58
C GLY A 36 2.42 17.84 -13.27
N VAL A 37 2.20 17.00 -14.28
CA VAL A 37 2.21 15.53 -14.13
C VAL A 37 3.57 15.04 -13.65
N VAL A 38 4.65 15.58 -14.21
CA VAL A 38 6.01 15.23 -13.79
C VAL A 38 6.27 15.58 -12.32
N GLN A 39 5.73 16.69 -11.84
CA GLN A 39 5.84 17.10 -10.44
C GLN A 39 5.00 16.19 -9.51
N GLU A 40 3.84 15.72 -9.93
CA GLU A 40 3.04 14.74 -9.20
C GLU A 40 3.74 13.38 -9.14
N CYS A 41 4.28 12.89 -10.26
CA CYS A 41 5.09 11.68 -10.29
C CYS A 41 6.33 11.78 -9.38
N ALA A 42 6.92 12.96 -9.27
CA ALA A 42 8.00 13.21 -8.32
C ALA A 42 7.56 13.13 -6.86
N LYS A 43 6.36 13.64 -6.53
CA LYS A 43 5.77 13.50 -5.18
C LYS A 43 5.46 12.04 -4.84
N LEU A 44 5.06 11.25 -5.83
CA LEU A 44 4.79 9.82 -5.71
C LEU A 44 6.06 8.95 -5.65
N GLY A 45 7.26 9.55 -5.81
CA GLY A 45 8.52 8.83 -5.80
C GLY A 45 8.83 8.04 -7.08
N VAL A 46 8.02 8.22 -8.13
CA VAL A 46 8.22 7.58 -9.45
C VAL A 46 9.42 8.20 -10.18
N VAL A 47 9.64 9.51 -9.97
CA VAL A 47 10.74 10.27 -10.59
C VAL A 47 11.54 10.98 -9.51
N GLN A 48 12.88 10.86 -9.50
CA GLN A 48 13.71 11.61 -8.56
C GLN A 48 14.11 12.97 -9.14
N VAL A 49 13.67 14.03 -8.47
CA VAL A 49 14.07 15.40 -8.80
C VAL A 49 15.25 15.80 -7.92
N ARG A 50 16.36 16.26 -8.51
CA ARG A 50 17.51 16.83 -7.80
C ARG A 50 17.69 18.29 -8.14
N LYS A 51 17.96 19.12 -7.12
CA LYS A 51 18.42 20.50 -7.32
C LYS A 51 19.93 20.54 -7.48
N HIS A 52 20.41 21.24 -8.51
CA HIS A 52 21.83 21.50 -8.72
C HIS A 52 22.00 22.92 -9.27
N LYS A 53 22.79 23.77 -8.60
CA LYS A 53 23.01 25.19 -8.98
C LYS A 53 21.69 25.93 -9.25
N ASP A 54 20.76 25.85 -8.31
CA ASP A 54 19.43 26.48 -8.34
C ASP A 54 18.48 26.04 -9.47
N LYS A 55 18.85 25.01 -10.22
CA LYS A 55 18.01 24.40 -11.26
C LYS A 55 17.56 23.00 -10.83
N THR A 56 16.29 22.68 -11.08
CA THR A 56 15.72 21.34 -10.83
C THR A 56 15.92 20.46 -12.05
N TYR A 57 16.66 19.37 -11.87
CA TYR A 57 16.91 18.36 -12.88
C TYR A 57 16.21 17.07 -12.51
N ILE A 58 15.71 16.37 -13.53
CA ILE A 58 15.16 15.04 -13.37
C ILE A 58 16.30 14.05 -13.52
N VAL A 59 16.50 13.27 -12.46
CA VAL A 59 17.37 12.12 -12.48
C VAL A 59 16.45 10.93 -12.65
N ASP A 60 16.45 10.36 -13.86
CA ASP A 60 15.82 9.05 -14.08
C ASP A 60 16.36 8.10 -13.01
N LEU A 61 15.48 7.62 -12.13
CA LEU A 61 15.73 6.35 -11.50
C LEU A 61 15.65 5.33 -12.63
N PRO A 62 16.68 4.52 -12.89
CA PRO A 62 16.43 3.31 -13.63
C PRO A 62 15.30 2.58 -12.90
N LEU A 63 14.17 2.36 -13.58
CA LEU A 63 13.07 1.52 -13.09
C LEU A 63 13.51 0.05 -12.86
N ASP A 64 14.81 -0.23 -12.83
CA ASP A 64 15.41 -1.52 -12.50
C ASP A 64 15.09 -1.97 -11.06
N ILE A 65 14.43 -1.15 -10.23
CA ILE A 65 13.86 -1.62 -8.95
C ILE A 65 12.81 -2.73 -9.20
N TYR A 66 12.16 -2.76 -10.37
CA TYR A 66 11.26 -3.87 -10.74
C TYR A 66 11.97 -5.06 -11.42
N LYS A 67 13.24 -4.94 -11.83
CA LYS A 67 13.99 -6.11 -12.34
C LYS A 67 14.44 -7.05 -11.22
N GLY A 68 14.56 -6.57 -9.98
CA GLY A 68 14.87 -7.41 -8.83
C GLY A 68 13.72 -8.34 -8.41
N ILE A 69 12.48 -8.06 -8.80
CA ILE A 69 11.30 -8.89 -8.46
C ILE A 69 11.01 -9.91 -9.58
N SER A 70 11.39 -9.64 -10.82
CA SER A 70 11.16 -10.55 -11.95
C SER A 70 12.32 -11.52 -12.25
N GLN A 71 13.45 -11.43 -11.54
CA GLN A 71 14.61 -12.33 -11.77
C GLN A 71 14.67 -13.57 -10.87
N GLN A 72 13.63 -13.86 -10.07
CA GLN A 72 13.58 -15.10 -9.31
C GLN A 72 13.06 -16.32 -10.09
N ASP A 73 12.72 -16.18 -11.38
CA ASP A 73 12.23 -17.30 -12.22
C ASP A 73 12.74 -17.27 -13.68
N GLU A 74 14.01 -16.91 -13.90
CA GLU A 74 14.74 -17.41 -15.09
C GLU A 74 15.43 -18.74 -14.74
N GLN A 75 14.62 -19.72 -14.31
CA GLN A 75 14.98 -21.12 -14.53
C GLN A 75 14.84 -21.39 -16.02
N LYS A 76 16.01 -21.59 -16.66
CA LYS A 76 16.23 -22.36 -17.89
C LYS A 76 15.03 -23.28 -18.19
N PRO A 77 14.34 -23.12 -19.34
CA PRO A 77 13.14 -23.89 -19.63
C PRO A 77 13.49 -25.38 -19.73
N GLU A 78 13.22 -26.12 -18.66
CA GLU A 78 13.03 -27.56 -18.77
C GLU A 78 11.78 -27.81 -19.62
N PRO A 79 11.79 -28.86 -20.46
CA PRO A 79 10.64 -29.20 -21.29
C PRO A 79 9.42 -29.41 -20.39
N LEU A 80 8.50 -28.45 -20.42
CA LEU A 80 7.27 -28.49 -19.67
C LEU A 80 6.40 -29.65 -20.17
N ASP A 81 6.30 -30.69 -19.36
CA ASP A 81 5.33 -31.75 -19.55
C ASP A 81 3.92 -31.17 -19.37
N THR A 82 3.30 -30.87 -20.52
CA THR A 82 2.02 -30.17 -20.61
C THR A 82 0.91 -30.95 -19.89
N ALA A 83 1.07 -32.28 -19.75
CA ALA A 83 0.16 -33.13 -19.00
C ALA A 83 0.22 -32.85 -17.49
N ALA A 84 1.41 -32.69 -16.92
CA ALA A 84 1.58 -32.41 -15.49
C ALA A 84 1.08 -31.00 -15.10
N GLN A 85 1.21 -30.03 -16.00
CA GLN A 85 0.68 -28.69 -15.78
C GLN A 85 -0.85 -28.64 -15.86
N ALA A 86 -1.45 -29.37 -16.81
CA ALA A 86 -2.90 -29.52 -16.90
C ALA A 86 -3.49 -30.17 -15.63
N GLU A 87 -2.78 -31.14 -15.03
CA GLU A 87 -3.20 -31.78 -13.79
C GLU A 87 -3.17 -30.81 -12.59
N ARG A 88 -2.15 -29.94 -12.50
CA ARG A 88 -2.08 -28.89 -11.46
C ARG A 88 -3.21 -27.88 -11.59
N ILE A 89 -3.53 -27.45 -12.81
CA ILE A 89 -4.63 -26.52 -13.06
C ILE A 89 -5.98 -27.18 -12.71
N SER A 90 -6.16 -28.46 -13.07
CA SER A 90 -7.36 -29.22 -12.71
C SER A 90 -7.51 -29.40 -11.18
N LYS A 91 -6.39 -29.58 -10.46
CA LYS A 91 -6.36 -29.66 -9.00
C LYS A 91 -6.70 -28.33 -8.31
N LEU A 92 -6.34 -27.20 -8.90
CA LEU A 92 -6.73 -25.88 -8.40
C LEU A 92 -8.21 -25.58 -8.66
N MET A 93 -8.69 -25.88 -9.86
CA MET A 93 -10.10 -25.70 -10.23
C MET A 93 -11.04 -26.54 -9.36
N SER A 94 -10.69 -27.81 -9.09
CA SER A 94 -11.47 -28.67 -8.19
C SER A 94 -11.49 -28.19 -6.72
N LYS A 95 -10.49 -27.40 -6.31
CA LYS A 95 -10.45 -26.78 -4.97
C LYS A 95 -11.33 -25.54 -4.87
N ILE A 96 -11.54 -24.83 -5.98
CA ILE A 96 -12.36 -23.62 -6.06
C ILE A 96 -13.84 -23.96 -6.28
N LEU A 97 -14.13 -25.03 -7.02
CA LEU A 97 -15.50 -25.47 -7.32
C LEU A 97 -16.13 -26.36 -6.24
N GLN A 98 -15.44 -26.70 -5.15
CA GLN A 98 -16.12 -27.36 -4.03
C GLN A 98 -17.03 -26.35 -3.34
N PRO A 99 -18.37 -26.56 -3.37
CA PRO A 99 -19.28 -25.72 -2.60
C PRO A 99 -18.92 -25.86 -1.12
N PRO A 100 -18.89 -24.76 -0.35
CA PRO A 100 -18.52 -24.78 1.06
C PRO A 100 -19.45 -25.75 1.79
N LYS A 101 -18.89 -26.84 2.31
CA LYS A 101 -19.63 -27.77 3.18
C LYS A 101 -20.15 -26.97 4.38
N HIS A 102 -21.46 -26.91 4.44
CA HIS A 102 -22.23 -26.11 5.38
C HIS A 102 -22.00 -26.57 6.83
N SER A 103 -22.12 -25.59 7.73
CA SER A 103 -22.44 -25.68 9.16
C SER A 103 -21.39 -26.25 10.14
N GLN A 104 -20.49 -25.37 10.58
CA GLN A 104 -20.25 -25.21 12.02
C GLN A 104 -20.99 -23.95 12.49
N PRO A 105 -21.71 -23.98 13.62
CA PRO A 105 -22.47 -22.84 14.09
C PRO A 105 -21.53 -21.70 14.48
N LEU A 106 -21.96 -20.47 14.18
CA LEU A 106 -21.35 -19.21 14.58
C LEU A 106 -20.75 -19.30 15.99
N SER A 107 -19.42 -19.36 16.05
CA SER A 107 -18.71 -18.80 17.19
C SER A 107 -18.82 -17.28 17.07
N PRO A 108 -19.22 -16.57 18.13
CA PRO A 108 -19.37 -15.12 18.09
C PRO A 108 -18.06 -14.48 17.68
N GLU A 109 -18.19 -13.58 16.73
CA GLU A 109 -17.22 -12.56 16.30
C GLU A 109 -16.36 -12.11 17.49
N PRO A 110 -15.02 -12.24 17.44
CA PRO A 110 -14.21 -11.58 18.44
C PRO A 110 -14.52 -10.08 18.32
N PRO A 111 -14.88 -9.41 19.41
CA PRO A 111 -15.21 -8.00 19.36
C PRO A 111 -14.03 -7.28 18.71
N ILE A 112 -14.33 -6.44 17.73
CA ILE A 112 -13.40 -5.46 17.19
C ILE A 112 -12.88 -4.69 18.41
N THR A 113 -11.67 -5.03 18.85
CA THR A 113 -10.94 -4.33 19.88
C THR A 113 -10.57 -3.00 19.26
N ILE A 114 -11.49 -2.04 19.38
CA ILE A 114 -11.15 -0.63 19.34
C ILE A 114 -9.97 -0.50 20.33
N PRO A 115 -8.77 -0.07 19.90
CA PRO A 115 -7.65 0.07 20.80
C PRO A 115 -8.10 0.95 21.95
N ASP A 116 -8.09 0.34 23.12
CA ASP A 116 -8.76 0.85 24.30
C ASP A 116 -8.20 2.25 24.61
N LEU A 117 -9.05 3.29 24.51
CA LEU A 117 -8.67 4.66 24.86
C LEU A 117 -8.24 4.76 26.35
N HIS A 118 -8.47 3.72 27.14
CA HIS A 118 -7.93 3.58 28.49
C HIS A 118 -6.40 3.49 28.55
N LEU A 119 -5.70 3.14 27.45
CA LEU A 119 -4.23 3.22 27.40
C LEU A 119 -3.70 4.66 27.50
N PHE A 120 -4.49 5.66 27.10
CA PHE A 120 -4.11 7.07 27.25
C PHE A 120 -4.56 7.69 28.59
N ALA A 121 -5.55 7.09 29.26
CA ALA A 121 -5.94 7.49 30.61
C ALA A 121 -5.01 6.89 31.70
N GLN A 122 -4.27 5.83 31.38
CA GLN A 122 -3.37 5.17 32.31
C GLN A 122 -1.98 5.82 32.39
N GLU A 123 -1.57 6.59 31.38
CA GLU A 123 -0.27 7.29 31.37
C GLU A 123 -0.28 8.62 32.15
N GLU A 124 -1.46 9.20 32.45
CA GLU A 124 -1.56 10.41 33.28
C GLU A 124 -1.52 10.10 34.80
N ASN A 125 -1.80 8.86 35.22
CA ASN A 125 -1.72 8.44 36.63
C ASN A 125 -0.36 7.79 37.01
N GLN A 126 0.57 7.65 36.06
CA GLN A 126 1.85 6.99 36.28
C GLN A 126 3.04 7.97 36.38
N ALA A 127 2.76 9.26 36.62
CA ALA A 127 3.76 10.28 36.96
C ALA A 127 3.76 10.67 38.46
N ASP A 128 2.79 10.22 39.25
CA ASP A 128 2.64 10.60 40.68
C ASP A 128 3.01 9.49 41.68
N SER A 129 3.69 8.42 41.25
CA SER A 129 4.06 7.29 42.12
C SER A 129 5.54 6.90 42.09
N GLU A 130 6.44 7.85 41.81
CA GLU A 130 7.84 7.73 42.24
C GLU A 130 7.99 8.25 43.67
N SER A 131 8.04 7.28 44.59
CA SER A 131 8.86 7.32 45.82
C SER A 131 8.72 8.58 46.69
N ALA A 132 7.57 8.68 47.35
CA ALA A 132 7.53 9.16 48.73
C ALA A 132 8.31 8.17 49.62
N ASP A 133 9.63 8.22 49.54
CA ASP A 133 10.50 7.59 50.52
C ASP A 133 10.29 8.33 51.84
N SER A 134 9.70 7.59 52.77
CA SER A 134 9.35 7.97 54.14
C SER A 134 10.60 8.43 54.90
N MET A 135 10.99 9.69 54.71
CA MET A 135 11.95 10.35 55.58
C MET A 135 11.21 10.74 56.87
N GLU A 136 11.18 9.83 57.84
CA GLU A 136 10.80 10.13 59.22
C GLU A 136 11.63 11.35 59.70
N PRO A 137 11.00 12.50 59.98
CA PRO A 137 11.70 13.56 60.67
C PRO A 137 11.81 13.11 62.13
N ARG A 138 12.99 12.61 62.51
CA ARG A 138 13.41 12.59 63.92
C ARG A 138 13.38 14.02 64.45
N LEU A 139 12.24 14.41 65.01
CA LEU A 139 12.02 15.62 65.81
C LEU A 139 12.80 15.49 67.13
N GLY A 140 14.12 15.58 67.02
CA GLY A 140 15.00 15.84 68.14
C GLY A 140 14.69 17.23 68.70
N GLY A 141 14.27 17.27 69.97
CA GLY A 141 13.80 18.46 70.65
C GLY A 141 14.83 19.60 70.71
N PHE A 142 14.64 20.62 69.86
CA PHE A 142 15.24 21.95 70.02
C PHE A 142 14.33 23.01 69.38
N ARG A 143 13.14 23.30 69.95
CA ARG A 143 12.27 24.38 69.40
C ARG A 143 11.76 25.45 70.37
N ILE A 144 12.15 25.44 71.65
CA ILE A 144 11.60 26.43 72.61
C ILE A 144 12.57 27.61 72.89
N SER A 145 13.84 27.54 72.48
CA SER A 145 14.84 28.59 72.78
C SER A 145 14.87 29.75 71.77
N LEU A 146 14.60 29.51 70.49
CA LEU A 146 14.67 30.56 69.45
C LEU A 146 13.48 31.54 69.49
N ALA A 147 12.27 31.03 69.68
CA ALA A 147 11.07 31.89 69.75
C ALA A 147 11.15 32.89 70.92
N ARG A 148 11.69 32.47 72.07
CA ARG A 148 11.83 33.33 73.25
C ARG A 148 12.91 34.42 73.06
N LYS A 149 14.02 34.10 72.38
CA LYS A 149 15.07 35.09 72.02
C LYS A 149 14.60 36.12 70.98
N ILE A 150 13.72 35.73 70.06
CA ILE A 150 13.13 36.66 69.08
C ILE A 150 12.20 37.67 69.78
N ILE A 151 11.41 37.22 70.76
CA ILE A 151 10.46 38.08 71.49
C ILE A 151 11.17 39.15 72.34
N ASP A 152 12.29 38.81 72.99
CA ASP A 152 13.03 39.81 73.79
C ASP A 152 13.81 40.81 72.92
N ALA A 153 14.29 40.41 71.74
CA ALA A 153 14.92 41.33 70.78
C ALA A 153 13.92 42.34 70.18
N ILE A 154 12.63 41.97 70.08
CA ILE A 154 11.57 42.83 69.51
C ILE A 154 11.24 44.03 70.40
N LYS A 155 11.47 43.97 71.73
CA LYS A 155 11.14 45.08 72.65
C LYS A 155 12.03 46.31 72.52
N ILE A 156 13.19 46.20 71.86
CA ILE A 156 14.19 47.28 71.72
C ILE A 156 14.09 47.97 70.35
N VAL A 157 13.34 47.39 69.40
CA VAL A 157 13.25 47.89 68.03
C VAL A 157 11.99 48.75 67.86
N SER A 158 12.12 49.89 67.18
CA SER A 158 10.97 50.76 66.90
C SER A 158 9.91 50.01 66.08
N VAL A 159 8.64 50.13 66.48
CA VAL A 159 7.49 49.44 65.85
C VAL A 159 7.48 49.59 64.33
N TRP A 160 7.88 50.76 63.81
CA TRP A 160 7.94 51.04 62.38
C TRP A 160 8.92 50.15 61.59
N ARG A 161 10.04 49.73 62.20
CA ARG A 161 10.98 48.80 61.57
C ARG A 161 10.43 47.38 61.47
N ILE A 162 9.59 46.98 62.43
CA ILE A 162 8.95 45.66 62.40
C ILE A 162 7.90 45.63 61.28
N VAL A 163 7.09 46.70 61.18
CA VAL A 163 6.08 46.84 60.12
C VAL A 163 6.74 46.81 58.73
N SER A 164 7.87 47.50 58.52
CA SER A 164 8.54 47.50 57.23
C SER A 164 9.11 46.12 56.84
N VAL A 165 9.66 45.38 57.80
CA VAL A 165 10.16 44.01 57.56
C VAL A 165 9.01 43.05 57.23
N VAL A 166 7.87 43.14 57.93
CA VAL A 166 6.70 42.30 57.62
C VAL A 166 6.14 42.64 56.24
N ALA A 167 6.07 43.93 55.89
CA ALA A 167 5.59 44.38 54.59
C ALA A 167 6.48 43.89 53.43
N THR A 168 7.81 43.94 53.57
CA THR A 168 8.72 43.42 52.53
C THR A 168 8.57 41.92 52.35
N VAL A 169 8.48 41.15 53.44
CA VAL A 169 8.25 39.69 53.37
C VAL A 169 6.93 39.37 52.67
N ALA A 170 5.84 40.07 53.01
CA ALA A 170 4.55 39.88 52.35
C ALA A 170 4.61 40.18 50.85
N LEU A 171 5.37 41.20 50.45
CA LEU A 171 5.58 41.56 49.04
C LEU A 171 6.35 40.44 48.30
N PHE A 172 7.42 39.90 48.89
CA PHE A 172 8.17 38.77 48.30
C PHE A 172 7.31 37.52 48.14
N VAL A 173 6.50 37.17 49.14
CA VAL A 173 5.55 36.04 49.06
C VAL A 173 4.54 36.27 47.94
N SER A 174 4.04 37.50 47.80
CA SER A 174 3.07 37.85 46.74
C SER A 174 3.68 37.75 45.34
N ILE A 175 4.93 38.21 45.15
CA ILE A 175 5.67 38.07 43.89
C ILE A 175 5.92 36.58 43.58
N GLY A 176 6.34 35.80 44.58
CA GLY A 176 6.57 34.36 44.42
C GLY A 176 5.31 33.61 43.99
N ALA A 177 4.18 33.89 44.65
CA ALA A 177 2.89 33.33 44.28
C ALA A 177 2.47 33.73 42.86
N TYR A 178 2.65 35.00 42.48
CA TYR A 178 2.35 35.48 41.14
C TYR A 178 3.19 34.77 40.06
N GLN A 179 4.49 34.58 40.30
CA GLN A 179 5.38 33.87 39.37
C GLN A 179 4.97 32.40 39.20
N MET A 180 4.64 31.69 40.28
CA MET A 180 4.17 30.31 40.17
C MET A 180 2.86 30.19 39.37
N VAL A 181 1.88 31.08 39.63
CA VAL A 181 0.63 31.11 38.86
C VAL A 181 0.88 31.42 37.39
N SER A 182 1.86 32.27 37.08
CA SER A 182 2.21 32.61 35.69
C SER A 182 2.83 31.41 34.96
N ILE A 183 3.73 30.67 35.61
CA ILE A 183 4.35 29.46 35.06
C ILE A 183 3.28 28.39 34.78
N ASP A 184 2.38 28.13 35.74
CA ASP A 184 1.30 27.15 35.57
C ASP A 184 0.36 27.52 34.41
N ARG A 185 -0.03 28.80 34.31
CA ARG A 185 -0.84 29.29 33.18
C ARG A 185 -0.14 29.11 31.83
N ASN A 186 1.17 29.29 31.76
CA ASN A 186 1.93 29.08 30.51
C ASN A 186 2.01 27.59 30.16
N LEU A 187 2.15 26.71 31.14
CA LEU A 187 2.16 25.27 30.95
C LEU A 187 0.79 24.77 30.45
N GLN A 188 -0.31 25.26 31.02
CA GLN A 188 -1.66 24.97 30.53
C GLN A 188 -1.89 25.47 29.10
N LYS A 189 -1.39 26.67 28.76
CA LYS A 189 -1.46 27.18 27.38
C LYS A 189 -0.69 26.29 26.41
N GLN A 190 0.49 25.79 26.78
CA GLN A 190 1.27 24.87 25.95
C GLN A 190 0.54 23.54 25.75
N LYS A 191 -0.01 22.94 26.83
CA LYS A 191 -0.83 21.72 26.74
C LYS A 191 -2.02 21.92 25.80
N LEU A 192 -2.70 23.08 25.90
CA LEU A 192 -3.81 23.41 25.04
C LEU A 192 -3.38 23.56 23.57
N GLN A 193 -2.28 24.26 23.30
CA GLN A 193 -1.72 24.39 21.94
C GLN A 193 -1.33 23.03 21.37
N GLN A 194 -0.74 22.15 22.18
CA GLN A 194 -0.39 20.80 21.79
C GLN A 194 -1.63 19.96 21.47
N ALA A 195 -2.69 20.07 22.28
CA ALA A 195 -3.96 19.42 22.00
C ALA A 195 -4.55 19.91 20.66
N TYR A 196 -4.53 21.22 20.40
CA TYR A 196 -4.98 21.77 19.11
C TYR A 196 -4.14 21.28 17.94
N SER A 197 -2.81 21.21 18.05
CA SER A 197 -1.97 20.69 16.97
C SER A 197 -2.22 19.20 16.71
N ASN A 198 -2.46 18.42 17.77
CA ASN A 198 -2.78 17.00 17.64
C ASN A 198 -4.14 16.79 16.97
N ILE A 199 -5.17 17.57 17.34
CA ILE A 199 -6.49 17.54 16.71
C ILE A 199 -6.39 17.93 15.22
N GLN A 200 -5.62 18.97 14.91
CA GLN A 200 -5.43 19.41 13.53
C GLN A 200 -4.75 18.33 12.68
N LYS A 201 -3.71 17.68 13.23
CA LYS A 201 -3.02 16.56 12.56
C LYS A 201 -3.97 15.38 12.33
N LEU A 202 -4.78 15.02 13.34
CA LEU A 202 -5.76 13.94 13.22
C LEU A 202 -6.82 14.26 12.16
N MET A 203 -7.25 15.52 12.08
CA MET A 203 -8.21 15.96 11.06
C MET A 203 -7.62 15.90 9.65
N GLU A 204 -6.36 16.28 9.48
CA GLU A 204 -5.65 16.14 8.19
C GLU A 204 -5.48 14.67 7.78
N GLU A 205 -5.12 13.79 8.73
CA GLU A 205 -5.04 12.34 8.49
C GLU A 205 -6.41 11.75 8.13
N TYR A 206 -7.48 12.19 8.79
CA TYR A 206 -8.85 11.79 8.47
C TYR A 206 -9.28 12.24 7.07
N ASP A 207 -9.01 13.48 6.68
CA ASP A 207 -9.35 13.96 5.35
C ASP A 207 -8.54 13.25 4.25
N ASN A 208 -7.26 12.98 4.49
CA ASN A 208 -6.41 12.21 3.57
C ASN A 208 -6.92 10.77 3.42
N THR A 209 -7.23 10.08 4.51
CA THR A 209 -7.79 8.72 4.47
C THR A 209 -9.14 8.69 3.78
N ARG A 210 -10.00 9.69 4.02
CA ARG A 210 -11.28 9.84 3.32
C ARG A 210 -11.11 10.05 1.82
N GLN A 211 -10.14 10.86 1.39
CA GLN A 211 -9.82 11.04 -0.02
C GLN A 211 -9.30 9.75 -0.66
N ARG A 212 -8.42 9.02 0.02
CA ARG A 212 -7.95 7.71 -0.44
C ARG A 212 -9.08 6.70 -0.59
N ALA A 213 -10.00 6.65 0.37
CA ALA A 213 -11.18 5.78 0.29
C ALA A 213 -12.03 6.07 -0.96
N ARG A 214 -12.25 7.35 -1.27
CA ARG A 214 -12.95 7.77 -2.50
C ARG A 214 -12.20 7.38 -3.77
N LEU A 215 -10.87 7.46 -3.78
CA LEU A 215 -10.06 7.01 -4.92
C LEU A 215 -10.21 5.50 -5.13
N TYR A 216 -10.14 4.70 -4.06
CA TYR A 216 -10.35 3.26 -4.16
C TYR A 216 -11.77 2.90 -4.62
N GLU A 217 -12.78 3.67 -4.23
CA GLU A 217 -14.15 3.49 -4.69
C GLU A 217 -14.26 3.73 -6.21
N LEU A 218 -13.64 4.81 -6.72
CA LEU A 218 -13.59 5.11 -8.16
C LEU A 218 -12.84 4.02 -8.94
N ASP A 219 -11.70 3.57 -8.43
CA ASP A 219 -10.93 2.48 -9.04
C ASP A 219 -11.77 1.20 -9.10
N MET A 220 -12.46 0.84 -8.02
CA MET A 220 -13.33 -0.33 -7.98
C MET A 220 -14.42 -0.26 -9.05
N MET A 221 -15.06 0.89 -9.23
CA MET A 221 -16.05 1.09 -10.29
C MET A 221 -15.43 0.93 -11.69
N SER A 222 -14.21 1.43 -11.89
CA SER A 222 -13.47 1.26 -13.14
C SER A 222 -13.21 -0.22 -13.44
N TRP A 223 -12.63 -0.95 -12.48
CA TRP A 223 -12.35 -2.39 -12.59
C TRP A 223 -13.62 -3.20 -12.86
N GLN A 224 -14.72 -2.86 -12.20
CA GLN A 224 -16.01 -3.51 -12.43
C GLN A 224 -16.51 -3.29 -13.86
N SER A 225 -16.39 -2.07 -14.39
CA SER A 225 -16.78 -1.75 -15.77
C SER A 225 -15.92 -2.49 -16.80
N GLU A 226 -14.61 -2.62 -16.53
CA GLU A 226 -13.68 -3.36 -17.38
C GLU A 226 -13.95 -4.86 -17.35
N ALA A 227 -14.21 -5.44 -16.17
CA ALA A 227 -14.61 -6.83 -16.03
C ALA A 227 -15.89 -7.13 -16.82
N GLN A 228 -16.90 -6.24 -16.78
CA GLN A 228 -18.12 -6.38 -17.56
C GLN A 228 -17.86 -6.31 -19.07
N ARG A 229 -16.99 -5.40 -19.53
CA ARG A 229 -16.60 -5.32 -20.96
C ARG A 229 -15.91 -6.60 -21.41
N ASN A 230 -14.96 -7.09 -20.62
CA ASN A 230 -14.24 -8.33 -20.91
C ASN A 230 -15.20 -9.53 -20.93
N GLN A 231 -16.18 -9.59 -20.03
CA GLN A 231 -17.21 -10.61 -20.04
C GLN A 231 -18.05 -10.59 -21.33
N LYS A 232 -18.44 -9.40 -21.81
CA LYS A 232 -19.15 -9.25 -23.09
C LYS A 232 -18.29 -9.69 -24.28
N THR A 233 -17.01 -9.33 -24.28
CA THR A 233 -16.06 -9.75 -25.32
C THR A 233 -15.90 -11.27 -25.35
N LEU A 234 -15.77 -11.91 -24.18
CA LEU A 234 -15.70 -13.38 -24.09
C LEU A 234 -16.98 -14.04 -24.61
N ALA A 235 -18.16 -13.51 -24.27
CA ALA A 235 -19.42 -14.02 -24.79
C ALA A 235 -19.51 -13.90 -26.32
N ASN A 236 -19.07 -12.76 -26.88
CA ASN A 236 -19.04 -12.56 -28.33
C ASN A 236 -18.07 -13.53 -29.03
N LEU A 237 -16.85 -13.69 -28.50
CA LEU A 237 -15.87 -14.65 -29.04
C LEU A 237 -16.38 -16.10 -28.98
N GLN A 238 -17.11 -16.45 -27.93
CA GLN A 238 -17.73 -17.77 -27.81
C GLN A 238 -18.79 -17.99 -28.91
N ILE A 239 -19.59 -16.98 -29.21
CA ILE A 239 -20.58 -17.03 -30.31
C ILE A 239 -19.84 -17.16 -31.66
N GLU A 240 -18.80 -16.37 -31.91
CA GLU A 240 -17.99 -16.46 -33.13
C GLU A 240 -17.34 -17.84 -33.30
N LEU A 241 -16.82 -18.43 -32.21
CA LEU A 241 -16.27 -19.79 -32.22
C LEU A 241 -17.34 -20.85 -32.54
N GLN A 242 -18.56 -20.69 -32.03
CA GLN A 242 -19.65 -21.60 -32.37
C GLN A 242 -20.05 -21.46 -33.84
N GLN A 243 -20.17 -20.23 -34.35
CA GLN A 243 -20.49 -19.98 -35.75
C GLN A 243 -19.42 -20.51 -36.70
N THR A 244 -18.14 -20.29 -36.40
CA THR A 244 -17.03 -20.82 -37.22
C THR A 244 -16.99 -22.34 -37.19
N ARG A 245 -17.27 -22.96 -36.04
CA ARG A 245 -17.40 -24.41 -35.92
C ARG A 245 -18.56 -24.95 -36.78
N GLU A 246 -19.72 -24.28 -36.78
CA GLU A 246 -20.86 -24.67 -37.60
C GLU A 246 -20.56 -24.55 -39.10
N LYS A 247 -19.93 -23.45 -39.53
CA LYS A 247 -19.44 -23.27 -40.91
C LYS A 247 -18.45 -24.35 -41.31
N LEU A 248 -17.53 -24.74 -40.42
CA LEU A 248 -16.57 -25.80 -40.69
C LEU A 248 -17.24 -27.18 -40.82
N PHE A 249 -18.29 -27.45 -40.01
CA PHE A 249 -19.09 -28.66 -40.17
C PHE A 249 -19.86 -28.69 -41.50
N GLN A 250 -20.44 -27.55 -41.92
CA GLN A 250 -21.10 -27.42 -43.21
C GLN A 250 -20.12 -27.66 -44.37
N ALA A 251 -18.98 -26.95 -44.38
CA ALA A 251 -17.96 -27.12 -45.41
C ALA A 251 -17.43 -28.57 -45.48
N ARG A 252 -17.30 -29.25 -44.33
CA ARG A 252 -16.92 -30.67 -44.29
C ARG A 252 -17.99 -31.57 -44.89
N ARG A 253 -19.28 -31.30 -44.64
CA ARG A 253 -20.38 -32.05 -45.25
C ARG A 253 -20.39 -31.86 -46.77
N ASP A 254 -20.29 -30.61 -47.24
CA ASP A 254 -20.25 -30.28 -48.66
C ASP A 254 -19.07 -30.96 -49.38
N LEU A 255 -17.91 -31.05 -48.72
CA LEU A 255 -16.75 -31.77 -49.24
C LEU A 255 -17.02 -33.28 -49.38
N VAL A 256 -17.71 -33.89 -48.42
CA VAL A 256 -18.09 -35.31 -48.49
C VAL A 256 -19.10 -35.54 -49.62
N ASP A 257 -20.11 -34.68 -49.75
CA ASP A 257 -21.13 -34.79 -50.78
C ASP A 257 -20.52 -34.65 -52.18
N THR A 258 -19.60 -33.70 -52.38
CA THR A 258 -18.86 -33.54 -53.64
C THR A 258 -17.94 -34.73 -53.94
N GLN A 259 -17.26 -35.30 -52.93
CA GLN A 259 -16.47 -36.51 -53.11
C GLN A 259 -17.34 -37.71 -53.51
N GLN A 260 -18.51 -37.86 -52.90
CA GLN A 260 -19.45 -38.94 -53.23
C GLN A 260 -20.00 -38.78 -54.66
N TYR A 261 -20.40 -37.57 -55.04
CA TYR A 261 -20.82 -37.26 -56.40
C TYR A 261 -19.72 -37.54 -57.44
N ASN A 262 -18.47 -37.17 -57.13
CA ASN A 262 -17.32 -37.45 -58.00
C ASN A 262 -17.05 -38.96 -58.10
N ALA A 263 -17.21 -39.72 -57.01
CA ALA A 263 -17.07 -41.18 -57.05
C ALA A 263 -18.16 -41.85 -57.89
N GLU A 264 -19.39 -41.37 -57.81
CA GLU A 264 -20.52 -41.88 -58.60
C GLU A 264 -20.37 -41.57 -60.10
N THR A 265 -19.96 -40.35 -60.45
CA THR A 265 -19.67 -39.98 -61.85
C THR A 265 -18.51 -40.78 -62.44
N LEU A 266 -17.44 -41.03 -61.67
CA LEU A 266 -16.35 -41.92 -62.10
C LEU A 266 -16.82 -43.37 -62.30
N ARG A 267 -17.75 -43.85 -61.46
CA ARG A 267 -18.35 -45.18 -61.62
C ARG A 267 -19.18 -45.28 -62.90
N MET A 268 -20.01 -44.27 -63.19
CA MET A 268 -20.78 -44.18 -64.43
C MET A 268 -19.88 -44.14 -65.67
N LEU A 269 -18.81 -43.34 -65.64
CA LEU A 269 -17.82 -43.28 -66.72
C LEU A 269 -17.16 -44.64 -66.98
N ASN A 270 -16.75 -45.34 -65.92
CA ASN A 270 -16.19 -46.69 -66.05
C ASN A 270 -17.20 -47.68 -66.63
N GLU A 271 -18.47 -47.59 -66.24
CA GLU A 271 -19.53 -48.43 -66.78
C GLU A 271 -19.73 -48.19 -68.29
N GLN A 272 -19.74 -46.94 -68.73
CA GLN A 272 -19.81 -46.58 -70.15
C GLN A 272 -18.58 -47.06 -70.94
N ILE A 273 -17.38 -46.89 -70.39
CA ILE A 273 -16.14 -47.40 -71.01
C ILE A 273 -16.21 -48.91 -71.19
N ASN A 274 -16.68 -49.65 -70.17
CA ASN A 274 -16.84 -51.10 -70.23
C ASN A 274 -17.88 -51.52 -71.27
N GLU A 275 -19.00 -50.82 -71.37
CA GLU A 275 -20.04 -51.08 -72.37
C GLU A 275 -19.50 -50.88 -73.80
N ILE A 276 -18.81 -49.77 -74.06
CA ILE A 276 -18.18 -49.49 -75.37
C ILE A 276 -17.12 -50.56 -75.69
N THR A 277 -16.28 -50.91 -74.72
CA THR A 277 -15.24 -51.93 -74.89
C THR A 277 -15.85 -53.29 -75.24
N GLY A 278 -16.94 -53.68 -74.57
CA GLY A 278 -17.69 -54.90 -74.86
C GLY A 278 -18.29 -54.91 -76.27
N ARG A 279 -18.89 -53.79 -76.70
CA ARG A 279 -19.42 -53.63 -78.08
C ARG A 279 -18.33 -53.76 -79.15
N ILE A 280 -17.14 -53.21 -78.90
CA ILE A 280 -15.99 -53.33 -79.83
C ILE A 280 -15.52 -54.79 -79.94
N GLN A 281 -15.47 -55.54 -78.82
CA GLN A 281 -15.07 -56.95 -78.83
C GLN A 281 -16.09 -57.84 -79.56
N GLN A 282 -17.39 -57.61 -79.36
CA GLN A 282 -18.45 -58.33 -80.08
C GLN A 282 -18.40 -58.07 -81.59
N ASN A 283 -18.18 -56.82 -82.02
CA ASN A 283 -18.04 -56.50 -83.43
C ASN A 283 -16.80 -57.13 -84.10
N LYS A 284 -15.73 -57.44 -83.34
CA LYS A 284 -14.54 -58.12 -83.88
C LYS A 284 -14.73 -59.62 -84.08
N THR A 285 -15.58 -60.27 -83.30
CA THR A 285 -15.79 -61.74 -83.34
C THR A 285 -16.89 -62.17 -84.33
N GLY A 286 -17.72 -61.22 -84.79
CA GLY A 286 -18.77 -61.47 -85.80
C GLY A 286 -18.34 -61.29 -87.26
N ARG A 287 -17.05 -61.16 -87.55
CA ARG A 287 -16.46 -61.18 -88.90
C ARG A 287 -15.58 -62.40 -89.07
#